data_AF-A0A948WZF7-F1
#
_entry.id   AF-A0A948WZF7-F1
#
_cell.length_a   1.000
_cell.length_b   1.000
_cell.length_c   1.000
_cell.angle_alpha   90.00
_cell.angle_beta   90.00
_cell.angle_gamma   90.00
#
_symmetry.space_group_name_H-M   'P 1'
#
loop_
_entity.id
_entity.type
_entity.pdbx_description
1 polymer ?
#
loop_
_entity_poly.entity_id
_entity_poly.type
_entity_poly.pdbx_seq_one_letter_code
_entity_poly.pdbx_strand_id
1 'polypeptide(L)'
;MVQKVSKSFNTTIQQVDERYAWINDMIRSRQELVLKYMQLLHIDPKSIIEGSNGDDLKLHSSISLTAAAASLPEDDEQALKQTTAAQLSDFCDHLIDYISHGHFDLYPKIVELIENASGRSASIAHRVMPKIEATTECLMRFNDRYAENLDEAKLKTLRQDLATVGECLEQRFRSEDRLIVGLRLVHSIVATPRHA
;
A
#
# COMPACT_ATOMS: atom_id res chain seq x y z
N MET A 1 24.25 8.78 14.25
CA MET A 1 22.86 8.90 14.70
C MET A 1 21.97 8.59 13.50
N VAL A 2 21.54 7.34 13.37
CA VAL A 2 20.73 6.90 12.22
C VAL A 2 19.35 7.53 12.38
N GLN A 3 18.98 8.44 11.47
CA GLN A 3 17.61 8.92 11.37
C GLN A 3 16.71 7.68 11.22
N LYS A 4 15.93 7.36 12.25
CA LYS A 4 14.80 6.44 12.14
C LYS A 4 13.86 7.06 11.13
N VAL A 5 13.97 6.63 9.88
CA VAL A 5 12.94 6.86 8.86
C VAL A 5 11.66 6.31 9.48
N SER A 6 10.74 7.19 9.86
CA SER A 6 9.43 6.78 10.37
C SER A 6 8.85 5.75 9.39
N LYS A 7 8.49 4.57 9.92
CA LYS A 7 7.92 3.43 9.16
C LYS A 7 6.47 3.74 8.74
N SER A 8 6.27 4.89 8.11
CA SER A 8 4.98 5.50 7.83
C SER A 8 4.83 5.63 6.32
N PHE A 9 3.61 5.42 5.81
CA PHE A 9 3.25 5.60 4.40
C PHE A 9 2.08 6.58 4.27
N ASN A 10 1.95 7.22 3.11
CA ASN A 10 0.96 8.28 2.94
C ASN A 10 -0.45 7.74 2.69
N THR A 11 -1.38 8.07 3.57
CA THR A 11 -2.82 7.79 3.43
C THR A 11 -3.65 9.06 3.28
N THR A 12 -3.02 10.24 3.25
CA THR A 12 -3.73 11.51 3.24
C THR A 12 -4.03 11.94 1.81
N ILE A 13 -5.30 12.18 1.49
CA ILE A 13 -5.74 12.76 0.20
C ILE A 13 -5.07 14.11 0.03
N GLN A 14 -4.56 14.36 -1.17
CA GLN A 14 -3.72 15.52 -1.44
C GLN A 14 -4.46 16.49 -2.35
N GLN A 15 -4.28 17.80 -2.12
CA GLN A 15 -4.67 18.78 -3.14
C GLN A 15 -3.69 18.66 -4.31
N VAL A 16 -4.20 18.17 -5.43
CA VAL A 16 -3.44 17.95 -6.66
C VAL A 16 -4.18 18.62 -7.81
N ASP A 17 -3.42 19.06 -8.81
CA ASP A 17 -3.98 19.49 -10.11
C ASP A 17 -4.86 18.36 -10.69
N GLU A 18 -5.91 18.70 -11.41
CA GLU A 18 -6.88 17.74 -11.98
C GLU A 18 -6.18 16.67 -12.84
N ARG A 19 -5.08 17.03 -13.52
CA ARG A 19 -4.25 16.10 -14.30
C ARG A 19 -3.56 15.02 -13.46
N TYR A 20 -3.53 15.18 -12.15
CA TYR A 20 -2.98 14.25 -11.17
C TYR A 20 -4.06 13.70 -10.22
N ALA A 21 -5.36 13.87 -10.53
CA ALA A 21 -6.46 13.36 -9.70
C ALA A 21 -6.35 11.85 -9.43
N TRP A 22 -5.78 11.09 -10.37
CA TRP A 22 -5.48 9.66 -10.23
C TRP A 22 -4.56 9.33 -9.05
N ILE A 23 -3.75 10.27 -8.54
CA ILE A 23 -2.96 10.07 -7.31
C ILE A 23 -3.91 9.84 -6.12
N ASN A 24 -5.01 10.58 -6.08
CA ASN A 24 -6.00 10.44 -5.01
C ASN A 24 -6.83 9.16 -5.17
N ASP A 25 -7.02 8.66 -6.40
CA ASP A 25 -7.61 7.34 -6.63
C ASP A 25 -6.72 6.24 -6.08
N MET A 26 -5.40 6.29 -6.34
CA MET A 26 -4.45 5.34 -5.76
C MET A 26 -4.45 5.39 -4.22
N ILE A 27 -4.52 6.58 -3.62
CA ILE A 27 -4.58 6.75 -2.17
C ILE A 27 -5.88 6.16 -1.59
N ARG A 28 -7.02 6.34 -2.27
CA ARG A 28 -8.29 5.71 -1.88
C ARG A 28 -8.20 4.18 -1.91
N SER A 29 -7.73 3.60 -3.01
CA SER A 29 -7.58 2.15 -3.11
C SER A 29 -6.62 1.59 -2.04
N ARG A 30 -5.56 2.34 -1.70
CA ARG A 30 -4.68 2.01 -0.56
C ARG A 30 -5.43 1.98 0.76
N GLN A 31 -6.25 2.99 1.04
CA GLN A 31 -7.05 3.06 2.28
C GLN A 31 -8.02 1.87 2.37
N GLU A 32 -8.72 1.55 1.28
CA GLU A 32 -9.63 0.42 1.20
C GLU A 32 -8.92 -0.91 1.45
N LEU A 33 -7.73 -1.10 0.84
CA LEU A 33 -6.92 -2.29 1.04
C LEU A 33 -6.45 -2.44 2.49
N VAL A 34 -6.07 -1.33 3.15
CA VAL A 34 -5.71 -1.35 4.58
C VAL A 34 -6.91 -1.67 5.46
N LEU A 35 -8.10 -1.14 5.16
CA LEU A 35 -9.32 -1.45 5.92
C LEU A 35 -9.69 -2.93 5.82
N LYS A 36 -9.62 -3.52 4.62
CA LYS A 36 -9.84 -4.96 4.42
C LYS A 36 -8.80 -5.80 5.13
N TYR A 37 -7.54 -5.40 5.08
CA TYR A 37 -6.47 -6.04 5.84
C TYR A 37 -6.75 -6.04 7.35
N MET A 38 -7.15 -4.89 7.91
CA MET A 38 -7.52 -4.79 9.33
C MET A 38 -8.74 -5.64 9.68
N GLN A 39 -9.70 -5.74 8.77
CA GLN A 39 -10.87 -6.61 8.92
C GLN A 39 -10.47 -8.08 9.02
N LEU A 40 -9.50 -8.55 8.23
CA LEU A 40 -8.96 -9.91 8.33
C LEU A 40 -8.25 -10.17 9.67
N LEU A 41 -7.65 -9.14 10.26
CA LEU A 41 -7.03 -9.23 11.59
C LEU A 41 -8.02 -9.04 12.74
N HIS A 42 -9.30 -8.78 12.44
CA HIS A 42 -10.32 -8.45 13.44
C HIS A 42 -9.95 -7.26 14.34
N ILE A 43 -9.15 -6.33 13.80
CA ILE A 43 -8.75 -5.11 14.50
C ILE A 43 -9.75 -4.01 14.17
N ASP A 44 -10.38 -3.41 15.20
CA ASP A 44 -11.21 -2.22 14.99
C ASP A 44 -10.30 -1.07 14.51
N PRO A 45 -10.53 -0.51 13.30
CA PRO A 45 -9.75 0.63 12.82
C PRO A 45 -9.71 1.78 13.83
N LYS A 46 -10.78 1.98 14.63
CA LYS A 46 -10.86 3.02 15.67
C LYS A 46 -9.96 2.77 16.87
N SER A 47 -9.64 1.51 17.19
CA SER A 47 -8.75 1.13 18.29
C SER A 47 -7.29 1.53 18.07
N ILE A 48 -6.90 1.75 16.81
CA ILE A 48 -5.57 2.26 16.42
C ILE A 48 -5.62 3.80 16.23
N ILE A 49 -6.82 4.38 16.14
CA ILE A 49 -7.06 5.82 15.99
C ILE A 49 -7.33 6.41 17.38
N GLU A 50 -6.29 6.63 18.17
CA GLU A 50 -6.42 7.53 19.32
C GLU A 50 -6.43 8.98 18.83
N GLY A 51 -7.61 9.62 18.91
CA GLY A 51 -7.75 11.07 18.90
C GLY A 51 -8.03 11.73 17.55
N SER A 52 -9.27 11.66 17.06
CA SER A 52 -9.85 12.75 16.26
C SER A 52 -11.37 12.76 16.43
N ASN A 53 -11.88 13.77 17.13
CA ASN A 53 -13.29 14.10 17.12
C ASN A 53 -13.69 14.49 15.68
N GLY A 54 -14.70 13.81 15.12
CA GLY A 54 -15.48 14.29 13.98
C GLY A 54 -14.97 13.92 12.59
N ASP A 55 -15.75 13.08 11.92
CA ASP A 55 -16.08 13.07 10.47
C ASP A 55 -15.00 13.00 9.39
N ASP A 56 -13.77 12.57 9.68
CA ASP A 56 -12.81 12.25 8.63
C ASP A 56 -12.05 10.98 9.01
N LEU A 57 -12.26 9.90 8.26
CA LEU A 57 -11.60 8.60 8.44
C LEU A 57 -10.13 8.70 8.02
N LYS A 58 -9.34 9.50 8.73
CA LYS A 58 -7.90 9.66 8.50
C LYS A 58 -7.20 8.47 9.13
N LEU A 59 -6.95 7.43 8.33
CA LEU A 59 -5.93 6.44 8.67
C LEU A 59 -4.66 7.20 9.05
N HIS A 60 -4.27 7.16 10.32
CA HIS A 60 -3.15 7.95 10.81
C HIS A 60 -1.92 7.64 9.97
N SER A 61 -1.10 8.65 9.70
CA SER A 61 0.12 8.53 8.89
C SER A 61 1.08 7.43 9.42
N SER A 62 0.92 6.93 10.64
CA SER A 62 1.83 6.00 11.32
C SER A 62 1.27 4.59 11.52
N ILE A 63 0.40 4.08 10.65
CA ILE A 63 -0.03 2.68 10.69
C ILE A 63 1.14 1.78 10.28
N SER A 64 1.55 0.86 11.17
CA SER A 64 2.39 -0.28 10.78
C SER A 64 1.54 -1.54 10.73
N LEU A 65 1.27 -2.02 9.51
CA LEU A 65 0.54 -3.25 9.25
C LEU A 65 1.28 -4.45 9.83
N THR A 66 2.62 -4.44 9.78
CA THR A 66 3.43 -5.50 10.38
C THR A 66 3.28 -5.55 11.90
N ALA A 67 3.23 -4.38 12.57
CA ALA A 67 3.01 -4.34 14.01
C ALA A 67 1.59 -4.81 14.39
N ALA A 68 0.59 -4.45 13.57
CA ALA A 68 -0.81 -4.87 13.77
C ALA A 68 -0.96 -6.40 13.71
N ALA A 69 -0.33 -7.06 12.74
CA ALA A 69 -0.34 -8.52 12.66
C ALA A 69 0.43 -9.19 13.81
N ALA A 70 1.53 -8.59 14.27
CA ALA A 70 2.35 -9.13 15.36
C ALA A 70 1.74 -8.94 16.75
N SER A 71 0.82 -7.98 16.92
CA SER A 71 0.15 -7.73 18.21
C SER A 71 -0.98 -8.70 18.54
N LEU A 72 -1.34 -9.60 17.62
CA LEU A 72 -2.36 -10.60 17.87
C LEU A 72 -1.84 -11.65 18.88
N PRO A 73 -2.59 -11.95 19.96
CA PRO A 73 -2.19 -12.96 20.93
C PRO A 73 -1.94 -14.31 20.26
N GLU A 74 -0.88 -15.03 20.65
CA GLU A 74 -0.57 -16.34 20.04
C GLU A 74 -1.73 -17.34 20.21
N ASP A 75 -2.43 -17.26 21.35
CA ASP A 75 -3.61 -18.07 21.71
C ASP A 75 -4.91 -17.66 20.99
N ASP A 76 -4.93 -16.53 20.27
CA ASP A 76 -6.10 -16.05 19.51
C ASP A 76 -6.23 -16.76 18.14
N GLU A 77 -5.89 -18.05 18.09
CA GLU A 77 -6.14 -18.90 16.92
C GLU A 77 -7.66 -18.93 16.59
N GLN A 78 -8.51 -18.69 17.59
CA GLN A 78 -9.95 -18.51 17.45
C GLN A 78 -10.38 -17.22 16.73
N ALA A 79 -9.60 -16.14 16.81
CA ALA A 79 -9.90 -14.89 16.11
C ALA A 79 -9.71 -15.05 14.59
N LEU A 80 -8.59 -15.64 14.15
CA LEU A 80 -8.39 -15.93 12.72
C LEU A 80 -9.30 -17.05 12.20
N LYS A 81 -9.76 -17.98 13.04
CA LYS A 81 -10.80 -18.95 12.67
C LYS A 81 -12.13 -18.29 12.32
N GLN A 82 -12.36 -17.04 12.75
CA GLN A 82 -13.55 -16.26 12.37
C GLN A 82 -13.39 -15.55 11.03
N THR A 83 -12.17 -15.49 10.48
CA THR A 83 -11.94 -14.99 9.12
C THR A 83 -12.60 -15.95 8.13
N THR A 84 -13.58 -15.44 7.40
CA THR A 84 -14.34 -16.22 6.43
C THR A 84 -13.62 -16.27 5.09
N ALA A 85 -13.86 -17.33 4.31
CA ALA A 85 -13.40 -17.41 2.92
C ALA A 85 -13.87 -16.21 2.08
N ALA A 86 -15.06 -15.68 2.37
CA ALA A 86 -15.59 -14.50 1.69
C ALA A 86 -14.78 -13.23 1.98
N GLN A 87 -14.39 -12.98 3.24
CA GLN A 87 -13.53 -11.83 3.58
C GLN A 87 -12.16 -11.94 2.94
N LEU A 88 -11.61 -13.16 2.90
CA LEU A 88 -10.30 -13.40 2.31
C LEU A 88 -10.31 -13.23 0.79
N SER A 89 -11.35 -13.73 0.12
CA SER A 89 -11.60 -13.50 -1.30
C SER A 89 -11.75 -12.01 -1.59
N ASP A 90 -12.58 -11.29 -0.82
CA ASP A 90 -12.79 -9.85 -0.99
C ASP A 90 -11.49 -9.04 -0.83
N PHE A 91 -10.64 -9.41 0.13
CA PHE A 91 -9.30 -8.80 0.24
C PHE A 91 -8.43 -9.11 -0.98
N CYS A 92 -8.43 -10.36 -1.46
CA CYS A 92 -7.66 -10.78 -2.64
C CYS A 92 -8.11 -10.04 -3.91
N ASP A 93 -9.42 -9.87 -4.12
CA ASP A 93 -9.96 -9.13 -5.26
C ASP A 93 -9.45 -7.68 -5.27
N HIS A 94 -9.53 -7.00 -4.11
CA HIS A 94 -9.04 -5.62 -3.98
C HIS A 94 -7.52 -5.52 -4.10
N LEU A 95 -6.79 -6.55 -3.64
CA LEU A 95 -5.35 -6.63 -3.78
C LEU A 95 -4.95 -6.73 -5.26
N ILE A 96 -5.62 -7.58 -6.03
CA ILE A 96 -5.38 -7.74 -7.47
C ILE A 96 -5.73 -6.48 -8.24
N ASP A 97 -6.87 -5.85 -7.94
CA ASP A 97 -7.27 -4.59 -8.55
C ASP A 97 -6.24 -3.49 -8.27
N TYR A 98 -5.79 -3.37 -7.02
CA TYR A 98 -4.76 -2.41 -6.62
C TYR A 98 -3.42 -2.65 -7.33
N ILE A 99 -3.00 -3.92 -7.43
CA ILE A 99 -1.76 -4.29 -8.11
C ILE A 99 -1.86 -3.95 -9.60
N SER A 100 -2.98 -4.34 -10.23
CA SER A 100 -3.24 -4.18 -11.65
C SER A 100 -3.33 -2.71 -12.06
N HIS A 101 -4.06 -1.90 -11.29
CA HIS A 101 -4.15 -0.45 -11.53
C HIS A 101 -2.76 0.21 -11.46
N GLY A 102 -1.93 -0.20 -10.50
CA GLY A 102 -0.54 0.22 -10.40
C GLY A 102 0.25 -0.07 -11.68
N HIS A 103 0.31 -1.34 -12.09
CA HIS A 103 1.16 -1.79 -13.19
C HIS A 103 0.69 -1.36 -14.58
N PHE A 104 -0.63 -1.33 -14.81
CA PHE A 104 -1.16 -1.10 -16.16
C PHE A 104 -1.53 0.36 -16.43
N ASP A 105 -1.76 1.16 -15.40
CA ASP A 105 -2.17 2.56 -15.59
C ASP A 105 -1.19 3.54 -14.95
N LEU A 106 -0.87 3.33 -13.68
CA LEU A 106 -0.19 4.32 -12.86
C LEU A 106 1.31 4.45 -13.13
N TYR A 107 2.04 3.36 -12.94
CA TYR A 107 3.49 3.37 -12.98
C TYR A 107 4.02 3.74 -14.37
N PRO A 108 3.47 3.24 -15.49
CA PRO A 108 3.93 3.64 -16.82
C PRO A 108 3.88 5.15 -17.03
N LYS A 109 2.77 5.81 -16.64
CA LYS A 109 2.62 7.27 -16.73
C LYS A 109 3.67 8.02 -15.90
N ILE A 110 3.90 7.58 -14.67
CA ILE A 110 4.88 8.23 -13.79
C ILE A 110 6.30 8.06 -14.33
N VAL A 111 6.66 6.85 -14.75
CA VAL A 111 7.99 6.56 -15.30
C VAL A 111 8.23 7.41 -16.55
N GLU A 112 7.28 7.44 -17.48
CA GLU A 112 7.38 8.24 -18.70
C GLU A 112 7.62 9.73 -18.39
N LEU A 113 6.81 10.31 -17.50
CA LEU A 113 6.94 11.73 -17.12
C LEU A 113 8.31 12.02 -16.49
N ILE A 114 8.80 11.14 -15.62
CA ILE A 114 10.09 11.31 -14.96
C ILE A 114 11.26 11.18 -15.96
N GLU A 115 11.20 10.20 -16.86
CA GLU A 115 12.25 9.97 -17.86
C GLU A 115 12.34 11.11 -18.88
N ASN A 116 11.18 11.64 -19.32
CA ASN A 116 11.11 12.76 -20.25
C ASN A 116 11.72 14.05 -19.69
N ALA A 117 11.60 14.29 -18.38
CA ALA A 117 12.12 15.49 -17.74
C ALA A 117 13.60 15.39 -17.30
N SER A 118 14.10 14.18 -17.02
CA SER A 118 15.41 13.99 -16.37
C SER A 118 16.56 13.57 -17.31
N GLY A 119 16.31 13.37 -18.61
CA GLY A 119 17.38 13.19 -19.60
C GLY A 119 18.12 11.84 -19.55
N ARG A 120 17.51 10.81 -18.93
CA ARG A 120 17.94 9.40 -18.83
C ARG A 120 19.09 9.08 -17.86
N SER A 121 18.86 8.00 -17.09
CA SER A 121 19.81 7.08 -16.41
C SER A 121 19.99 7.13 -14.88
N ALA A 122 19.28 7.98 -14.15
CA ALA A 122 19.24 7.86 -12.67
C ALA A 122 17.87 8.27 -12.09
N SER A 123 16.79 8.00 -12.82
CA SER A 123 15.45 8.33 -12.35
C SER A 123 15.13 7.52 -11.09
N ILE A 124 14.48 8.17 -10.13
CA ILE A 124 13.92 7.52 -8.94
C ILE A 124 13.07 6.28 -9.31
N ALA A 125 12.45 6.29 -10.50
CA ALA A 125 11.76 5.16 -11.10
C ALA A 125 12.63 3.89 -11.21
N HIS A 126 13.84 3.95 -11.79
CA HIS A 126 14.70 2.77 -11.96
C HIS A 126 15.10 2.11 -10.64
N ARG A 127 15.15 2.89 -9.54
CA ARG A 127 15.46 2.36 -8.20
C ARG A 127 14.24 1.82 -7.46
N VAL A 128 13.05 2.22 -7.88
CA VAL A 128 11.79 1.96 -7.19
C VAL A 128 11.01 0.83 -7.85
N MET A 129 10.98 0.76 -9.18
CA MET A 129 10.26 -0.28 -9.91
C MET A 129 10.67 -1.71 -9.52
N PRO A 130 11.97 -2.05 -9.36
CA PRO A 130 12.35 -3.40 -8.90
C PRO A 130 11.81 -3.75 -7.51
N LYS A 131 11.62 -2.76 -6.64
CA LYS A 131 11.03 -2.97 -5.31
C LYS A 131 9.53 -3.22 -5.41
N ILE A 132 8.85 -2.51 -6.31
CA ILE A 132 7.43 -2.73 -6.61
C ILE A 132 7.24 -4.14 -7.15
N GLU A 133 8.07 -4.57 -8.12
CA GLU A 133 8.05 -5.92 -8.69
C GLU A 133 8.22 -7.00 -7.61
N ALA A 134 9.21 -6.84 -6.71
CA ALA A 134 9.42 -7.77 -5.60
C ALA A 134 8.20 -7.85 -4.66
N THR A 135 7.58 -6.71 -4.34
CA THR A 135 6.34 -6.72 -3.55
C THR A 135 5.16 -7.31 -4.30
N THR A 136 5.08 -7.12 -5.62
CA THR A 136 4.05 -7.76 -6.45
C THR A 136 4.18 -9.27 -6.42
N GLU A 137 5.38 -9.82 -6.58
CA GLU A 137 5.56 -11.27 -6.48
C GLU A 137 5.15 -11.81 -5.10
N CYS A 138 5.55 -11.14 -4.02
CA CYS A 138 5.14 -11.49 -2.65
C CYS A 138 3.61 -11.54 -2.51
N LEU A 139 2.93 -10.49 -2.97
CA LEU A 139 1.47 -10.32 -2.82
C LEU A 139 0.69 -11.28 -3.74
N MET A 140 1.19 -11.56 -4.94
CA MET A 140 0.60 -12.55 -5.84
C MET A 140 0.66 -13.96 -5.25
N ARG A 141 1.78 -14.35 -4.62
CA ARG A 141 1.87 -15.66 -3.94
C ARG A 141 0.83 -15.81 -2.83
N PHE A 142 0.54 -14.73 -2.10
CA PHE A 142 -0.54 -14.74 -1.12
C PHE A 142 -1.90 -14.94 -1.80
N ASN A 143 -2.18 -14.16 -2.85
CA ASN A 143 -3.41 -14.27 -3.62
C ASN A 143 -3.62 -15.70 -4.15
N ASP A 144 -2.62 -16.28 -4.81
CA ASP A 144 -2.70 -17.64 -5.39
C ASP A 144 -3.02 -18.70 -4.33
N ARG A 145 -2.59 -18.48 -3.09
CA ARG A 145 -2.81 -19.42 -1.99
C ARG A 145 -4.20 -19.29 -1.37
N TYR A 146 -4.75 -18.09 -1.31
CA TYR A 146 -5.87 -17.74 -0.44
C TYR A 146 -7.12 -17.23 -1.16
N ALA A 147 -7.05 -16.87 -2.44
CA ALA A 147 -8.19 -16.40 -3.21
C ALA A 147 -9.31 -17.47 -3.31
N GLU A 148 -8.93 -18.76 -3.35
CA GLU A 148 -9.87 -19.85 -3.47
C GLU A 148 -9.56 -21.01 -2.51
N ASN A 149 -10.59 -21.84 -2.25
CA ASN A 149 -10.48 -23.12 -1.55
C ASN A 149 -9.77 -23.01 -0.19
N LEU A 150 -10.37 -22.24 0.73
CA LEU A 150 -9.86 -22.11 2.09
C LEU A 150 -10.09 -23.42 2.87
N ASP A 151 -9.02 -23.96 3.43
CA ASP A 151 -9.05 -25.16 4.26
C ASP A 151 -8.36 -24.91 5.62
N GLU A 152 -8.50 -25.87 6.53
CA GLU A 152 -7.94 -25.75 7.89
C GLU A 152 -6.41 -25.65 7.89
N ALA A 153 -5.72 -26.25 6.92
CA ALA A 153 -4.26 -26.19 6.82
C ALA A 153 -3.78 -24.79 6.41
N LYS A 154 -4.48 -24.15 5.47
CA LYS A 154 -4.26 -22.76 5.06
C LYS A 154 -4.56 -21.77 6.18
N LEU A 155 -5.60 -22.01 6.98
CA LEU A 155 -5.94 -21.17 8.13
C LEU A 155 -4.85 -21.17 9.20
N LYS A 156 -4.17 -22.31 9.42
CA LYS A 156 -3.08 -22.43 10.40
C LYS A 156 -1.88 -21.52 10.11
N THR A 157 -1.60 -21.25 8.83
CA THR A 157 -0.49 -20.36 8.43
C THR A 157 -0.94 -18.94 8.12
N LEU A 158 -2.26 -18.69 8.05
CA LEU A 158 -2.82 -17.42 7.60
C LEU A 158 -2.27 -16.22 8.38
N ARG A 159 -2.06 -16.35 9.69
CA ARG A 159 -1.48 -15.28 10.52
C ARG A 159 -0.10 -14.86 10.04
N GLN A 160 0.77 -15.84 9.82
CA GLN A 160 2.15 -15.59 9.38
C GLN A 160 2.18 -15.05 7.95
N ASP A 161 1.32 -15.57 7.10
CA ASP A 161 1.18 -15.11 5.72
C ASP A 161 0.62 -13.66 5.67
N LEU A 162 -0.35 -13.31 6.52
CA LEU A 162 -0.85 -11.94 6.67
C LEU A 162 0.19 -10.97 7.25
N ALA A 163 1.04 -11.42 8.18
CA ALA A 163 2.16 -10.59 8.66
C ALA A 163 3.13 -10.25 7.51
N THR A 164 3.42 -11.23 6.66
CA THR A 164 4.25 -11.05 5.45
C THR A 164 3.58 -10.11 4.46
N VAL A 165 2.28 -10.27 4.20
CA VAL A 165 1.50 -9.35 3.36
C VAL A 165 1.55 -7.92 3.90
N GLY A 166 1.37 -7.73 5.21
CA GLY A 166 1.45 -6.41 5.84
C GLY A 166 2.78 -5.73 5.60
N GLU A 167 3.90 -6.47 5.73
CA GLU A 167 5.23 -5.94 5.41
C GLU A 167 5.38 -5.61 3.92
N CYS A 168 4.94 -6.50 3.03
CA CYS A 168 5.01 -6.28 1.59
C CYS A 168 4.20 -5.05 1.15
N LEU A 169 2.99 -4.87 1.69
CA LEU A 169 2.15 -3.69 1.45
C LEU A 169 2.83 -2.41 1.94
N GLU A 170 3.37 -2.39 3.16
CA GLU A 170 4.11 -1.23 3.66
C GLU A 170 5.32 -0.88 2.77
N GLN A 171 6.09 -1.88 2.34
CA GLN A 171 7.22 -1.68 1.44
C GLN A 171 6.76 -1.13 0.08
N ARG A 172 5.64 -1.63 -0.44
CA ARG A 172 5.04 -1.17 -1.69
C ARG A 172 4.59 0.28 -1.58
N PHE A 173 3.83 0.63 -0.52
CA PHE A 173 3.32 1.98 -0.31
C PHE A 173 4.44 3.02 -0.21
N ARG A 174 5.54 2.69 0.50
CA ARG A 174 6.73 3.57 0.56
C ARG A 174 7.42 3.74 -0.79
N SER A 175 7.38 2.71 -1.62
CA SER A 175 7.95 2.74 -2.97
C SER A 175 7.10 3.65 -3.87
N GLU A 176 5.78 3.50 -3.83
CA GLU A 176 4.84 4.37 -4.54
C GLU A 176 4.92 5.83 -4.08
N ASP A 177 5.07 6.08 -2.78
CA ASP A 177 5.24 7.44 -2.24
C ASP A 177 6.49 8.11 -2.83
N ARG A 178 7.57 7.35 -3.05
CA ARG A 178 8.78 7.85 -3.73
C ARG A 178 8.51 8.17 -5.20
N LEU A 179 7.70 7.38 -5.90
CA LEU A 179 7.29 7.70 -7.27
C LEU A 179 6.51 9.01 -7.33
N ILE A 180 5.54 9.20 -6.42
CA ILE A 180 4.74 10.43 -6.35
C ILE A 180 5.61 11.66 -6.04
N VAL A 181 6.56 11.54 -5.10
CA VAL A 181 7.52 12.61 -4.81
C VAL A 181 8.38 12.92 -6.04
N GLY A 182 8.86 11.88 -6.73
CA GLY A 182 9.61 12.02 -7.99
C GLY A 182 8.84 12.80 -9.05
N LEU A 183 7.58 12.46 -9.25
CA LEU A 183 6.68 13.15 -10.18
C LEU A 183 6.53 14.64 -9.84
N ARG A 184 6.36 14.97 -8.55
CA ARG A 184 6.23 16.37 -8.09
C ARG A 184 7.47 17.20 -8.34
N LEU A 185 8.65 16.62 -8.10
CA LEU A 185 9.93 17.27 -8.37
C LEU A 185 10.09 17.54 -9.87
N VAL A 186 9.68 16.59 -10.70
CA VAL A 186 9.69 16.76 -12.15
C VAL A 186 8.73 17.87 -12.58
N HIS A 187 7.51 17.89 -12.04
CA HIS A 187 6.55 18.93 -12.36
C HIS A 187 7.03 20.32 -11.93
N SER A 188 7.67 20.48 -10.76
CA SER A 188 8.22 21.78 -10.35
C SER A 188 9.38 22.24 -11.24
N ILE A 189 10.21 21.32 -11.71
CA ILE A 189 11.30 21.62 -12.66
C ILE A 189 10.75 22.09 -14.01
N VAL A 190 9.71 21.42 -14.53
CA VAL A 190 9.11 21.73 -15.83
C VAL A 190 8.24 23.00 -15.78
N ALA A 191 7.57 23.28 -14.66
CA ALA A 191 6.70 24.45 -14.49
C ALA A 191 7.46 25.77 -14.25
N THR A 192 8.76 25.73 -13.97
CA THR A 192 9.58 26.94 -13.81
C THR A 192 10.12 27.37 -15.18
N PRO A 193 9.69 28.51 -15.75
CA PRO A 193 10.25 28.97 -17.01
C PRO A 193 11.73 29.27 -16.79
N ARG A 194 12.62 28.73 -17.64
CA ARG A 194 13.98 29.26 -17.75
C ARG A 194 13.84 30.70 -18.25
N HIS A 195 13.89 31.66 -17.34
CA HIS A 195 14.17 33.04 -17.72
C HIS A 195 15.56 33.04 -18.36
N ALA A 196 15.55 33.15 -19.69
CA ALA A 196 16.69 33.53 -20.50
C ALA A 196 16.95 35.04 -20.35
#